data_AF-A0A6G3XWU5-F1
#
_entry.id   AF-A0A6G3XWU5-F1
#
_cell.length_a   1.000
_cell.length_b   1.000
_cell.length_c   1.000
_cell.angle_alpha   90.00
_cell.angle_beta   90.00
_cell.angle_gamma   90.00
#
_symmetry.space_group_name_H-M   'P 1'
#
loop_
_entity.id
_entity.type
_entity.pdbx_description
1 polymer ?
#
loop_
_entity_poly.entity_id
_entity_poly.type
_entity_poly.pdbx_seq_one_letter_code
_entity_poly.pdbx_strand_id
1 'polypeptide(L)' 'MPNPFEITAARAEDIVTLGEWAHEESWNPGLHDGGVFFATDPGGFLFGRL' A
#
# COMPACT_ATOMS: atom_id res chain seq x y z
N MET A 1 5.71 4.55 -25.98
CA MET A 1 5.01 5.65 -25.29
C MET A 1 5.41 5.54 -23.82
N PRO A 2 5.71 6.62 -23.08
CA PRO A 2 5.89 6.49 -21.64
C PRO A 2 4.56 5.98 -21.08
N ASN A 3 4.61 5.01 -20.16
CA ASN A 3 3.43 4.63 -19.41
C ASN A 3 2.95 5.90 -18.67
N PRO A 4 1.69 6.31 -18.83
CA PRO A 4 1.16 7.40 -18.03
C PRO A 4 1.21 6.98 -16.56
N PHE A 5 1.56 7.90 -15.67
CA PHE A 5 1.41 7.66 -14.24
C PHE A 5 -0.06 7.36 -13.93
N GLU A 6 -0.32 6.26 -13.23
CA GLU A 6 -1.67 5.82 -12.88
C GLU A 6 -1.79 5.61 -11.37
N ILE A 7 -2.92 6.04 -10.80
CA ILE A 7 -3.29 5.77 -9.40
C ILE A 7 -4.46 4.79 -9.42
N THR A 8 -4.33 3.68 -8.69
CA THR A 8 -5.41 2.70 -8.49
C THR A 8 -5.56 2.35 -7.02
N ALA A 9 -6.65 1.67 -6.67
CA ALA A 9 -6.72 0.96 -5.39
C ALA A 9 -5.55 -0.05 -5.27
N ALA A 10 -5.01 -0.17 -4.07
CA ALA A 10 -3.97 -1.13 -3.74
C ALA A 10 -4.57 -2.54 -3.60
N ARG A 11 -3.79 -3.56 -3.94
CA ARG A 11 -4.09 -4.97 -3.69
C ARG A 11 -3.48 -5.39 -2.36
N ALA A 12 -3.89 -6.54 -1.83
CA ALA A 12 -3.35 -7.08 -0.58
C ALA A 12 -1.81 -7.21 -0.61
N GLU A 13 -1.23 -7.60 -1.74
CA GLU A 13 0.24 -7.67 -1.92
C GLU A 13 0.90 -6.28 -1.90
N ASP A 14 0.22 -5.25 -2.42
CA ASP A 14 0.73 -3.88 -2.41
C ASP A 14 0.80 -3.33 -0.96
N ILE A 15 -0.09 -3.79 -0.05
CA ILE A 15 -0.05 -3.44 1.38
C ILE A 15 1.22 -3.97 2.06
N VAL A 16 1.72 -5.14 1.64
CA VAL A 16 2.99 -5.68 2.15
C VAL A 16 4.14 -4.75 1.74
N THR A 17 4.17 -4.32 0.47
CA THR A 17 5.16 -3.36 -0.03
C THR A 17 5.10 -2.02 0.73
N LEU A 18 3.90 -1.49 0.98
CA LEU A 18 3.74 -0.27 1.78
C LEU A 18 4.30 -0.44 3.21
N GLY A 19 4.13 -1.62 3.81
CA GLY A 19 4.69 -1.96 5.12
C GLY A 19 6.22 -2.06 5.11
N GLU A 20 6.80 -2.64 4.06
CA GLU A 20 8.26 -2.71 3.88
C GLU A 20 8.86 -1.31 3.73
N TRP A 21 8.28 -0.43 2.91
CA TRP A 21 8.74 0.95 2.78
C TRP A 21 8.62 1.71 4.09
N ALA A 22 7.50 1.56 4.80
CA ALA A 22 7.34 2.17 6.12
C ALA A 22 8.45 1.71 7.08
N HIS A 23 8.80 0.42 7.07
CA HIS A 23 9.91 -0.09 7.87
C HIS A 23 11.27 0.52 7.47
N GLU A 24 11.58 0.58 6.18
CA GLU A 24 12.80 1.18 5.65
C GLU A 24 12.91 2.67 6.02
N GLU A 25 11.79 3.38 6.02
CA GLU A 25 11.67 4.78 6.41
C GLU A 25 11.59 4.98 7.94
N SER A 26 11.67 3.91 8.72
CA SER A 26 11.55 3.93 10.19
C SER A 26 10.20 4.46 10.70
N TRP A 27 9.15 4.36 9.88
CA TRP A 27 7.77 4.54 10.31
C TRP A 27 7.25 3.24 10.93
N ASN A 28 6.44 3.37 11.99
CA ASN A 28 5.81 2.20 12.62
C ASN A 28 4.29 2.22 12.38
N PRO A 29 3.82 1.63 11.27
CA PRO A 29 2.40 1.46 11.03
C PRO A 29 1.79 0.34 11.88
N GLY A 30 2.54 -0.40 12.70
CA GLY A 30 2.03 -1.57 13.44
C GLY A 30 2.02 -2.84 12.59
N LEU A 31 2.42 -3.98 13.19
CA LEU A 31 2.61 -5.25 12.46
C LEU A 31 1.33 -5.85 11.85
N HIS A 32 0.16 -5.51 12.40
CA HIS A 32 -1.13 -6.10 12.00
C HIS A 32 -2.04 -5.10 11.28
N ASP A 33 -1.66 -3.83 11.27
CA ASP A 33 -2.50 -2.73 10.82
C ASP A 33 -2.82 -2.87 9.34
N GLY A 34 -1.85 -3.21 8.50
CA GLY A 34 -2.08 -3.45 7.07
C GLY A 34 -3.18 -4.49 6.80
N GLY A 35 -3.16 -5.61 7.53
CA GLY A 35 -4.18 -6.65 7.38
C GLY A 35 -5.56 -6.23 7.87
N VAL A 36 -5.64 -5.59 9.05
CA VAL A 36 -6.91 -5.17 9.65
C VAL A 36 -7.54 -4.03 8.85
N PHE A 37 -6.76 -3.02 8.44
CA PHE A 37 -7.26 -1.89 7.66
C PHE A 37 -7.69 -2.33 6.26
N PHE A 38 -6.92 -3.18 5.58
CA PHE A 38 -7.30 -3.68 4.26
C PHE A 38 -8.56 -4.56 4.31
N ALA A 39 -8.70 -5.40 5.34
CA ALA A 39 -9.93 -6.19 5.53
C ALA A 39 -11.16 -5.33 5.82
N THR A 40 -10.97 -4.17 6.45
CA THR A 40 -12.05 -3.21 6.75
C THR A 40 -12.48 -2.44 5.51
N ASP A 41 -11.53 -2.00 4.69
CA ASP A 41 -11.79 -1.31 3.43
C ASP A 41 -10.75 -1.70 2.36
N PRO A 42 -11.05 -2.68 1.49
CA PRO A 42 -10.16 -3.09 0.40
C PRO A 42 -9.87 -1.99 -0.63
N GLY A 43 -10.65 -0.91 -0.66
CA GLY A 43 -10.46 0.25 -1.54
C GLY A 43 -9.77 1.44 -0.85
N GLY A 44 -9.48 1.34 0.45
CA GLY A 44 -9.00 2.45 1.28
C GLY A 44 -7.54 2.83 1.07
N PHE A 45 -6.76 1.96 0.42
CA PHE A 45 -5.35 2.19 0.09
C PHE A 45 -5.19 2.47 -1.41
N LEU A 46 -4.32 3.41 -1.75
CA LEU A 46 -4.02 3.81 -3.13
C LEU A 46 -2.56 3.50 -3.48
N PHE A 47 -2.30 3.19 -4.74
CA PHE A 47 -0.96 2.89 -5.24
C PHE A 47 -0.71 3.58 -6.58
N GLY A 48 0.41 4.30 -6.68
CA GLY A 48 0.86 4.97 -7.90
C GLY A 48 1.82 4.09 -8.71
N ARG A 49 1.65 3.99 -10.02
CA ARG A 49 2.50 3.20 -10.93
C ARG A 49 2.97 4.04 -12.11
N LEU A 50 4.21 3.81 -12.51
CA LEU A 50 4.89 4.45 -13.64
C LEU A 50 5.23 3.42 -14.73
#